data_AF-A0A7T4TB74-F1
#
_entry.id   AF-A0A7T4TB74-F1
#
_cell.length_a   1.000
_cell.length_b   1.000
_cell.length_c   1.000
_cell.angle_alpha   90.00
_cell.angle_beta   90.00
_cell.angle_gamma   90.00
#
_symmetry.space_group_name_H-M   'P 1'
#
loop_
_entity.id
_entity.type
_entity.pdbx_description
1 polymer ?
#
loop_
_entity_poly.entity_id
_entity_poly.type
_entity_poly.pdbx_seq_one_letter_code
_entity_poly.pdbx_strand_id
1 'polypeptide(L)'
;MSLSTTEHRTMPVKSADGWLIRGCERGWLPDRAIRFGMRQLLRQRLRDEALDDGEQRSQRLNRLLDDLRASPIAIETQAANTQHYEVPAAFFHAHLGPHLKYSCCLYSTGNETLAQAEAAMFERYAERAELTDGQRILDLGCGWGSLSLWLAARYPRARIVALSNSHGQRAFIEARAAELGLHNIAVVTGNIVDFEFDDVQIGDGFDRVVSIEMFEHMKNYGLLLAKIARSMRAGAKLFVHIFAHRTLAYHFEVRDGGDWMSKYFFTGGTMPSEALLLNFQDDLRMERQWWVSGGHYERTANHWLAALDGARDRVMPMLADTYGARDAAVWLQRWRMFYMAVAELFGYANGNEWGVGHYRFVKR
;
A
#
# COMPACT_ATOMS: atom_id res chain seq x y z
N MET A 1 -29.68 21.89 -35.03
CA MET A 1 -28.32 21.43 -35.37
C MET A 1 -27.95 20.32 -34.41
N SER A 2 -28.00 19.08 -34.90
CA SER A 2 -27.65 17.86 -34.18
C SER A 2 -26.14 17.80 -34.01
N LEU A 3 -25.64 17.81 -32.77
CA LEU A 3 -24.24 17.53 -32.46
C LEU A 3 -24.15 16.06 -32.06
N SER A 4 -23.64 15.29 -33.02
CA SER A 4 -23.26 13.90 -32.96
C SER A 4 -22.51 13.54 -31.67
N THR A 5 -23.11 12.66 -30.87
CA THR A 5 -22.44 11.90 -29.82
C THR A 5 -21.52 10.88 -30.47
N THR A 6 -20.22 11.14 -30.45
CA THR A 6 -19.21 10.17 -30.87
C THR A 6 -19.14 9.07 -29.81
N GLU A 7 -19.80 7.94 -30.07
CA GLU A 7 -19.62 6.71 -29.31
C GLU A 7 -18.15 6.29 -29.39
N HIS A 8 -17.44 6.31 -28.25
CA HIS A 8 -16.17 5.62 -28.10
C HIS A 8 -16.43 4.11 -28.13
N ARG A 9 -16.44 3.57 -29.33
CA ARG A 9 -16.47 2.14 -29.62
C ARG A 9 -15.20 1.52 -29.05
N THR A 10 -15.30 0.84 -27.92
CA THR A 10 -14.23 0.03 -27.35
C THR A 10 -13.86 -1.09 -28.32
N MET A 11 -12.72 -0.93 -28.98
CA MET A 11 -12.16 -1.96 -29.86
C MET A 11 -11.78 -3.18 -29.02
N PRO A 12 -12.05 -4.41 -29.49
CA PRO A 12 -11.68 -5.62 -28.76
C PRO A 12 -10.15 -5.74 -28.74
N VAL A 13 -9.58 -5.80 -27.53
CA VAL A 13 -8.15 -5.95 -27.27
C VAL A 13 -7.66 -7.25 -27.89
N LYS A 14 -6.97 -7.16 -29.03
CA LYS A 14 -6.15 -8.23 -29.61
C LYS A 14 -4.68 -7.88 -29.37
N SER A 15 -4.11 -8.32 -28.23
CA SER A 15 -2.65 -8.39 -28.09
C SER A 15 -2.22 -9.85 -27.98
N ALA A 16 -1.09 -10.18 -28.61
CA ALA A 16 -0.48 -11.50 -28.59
C ALA A 16 -0.01 -11.92 -27.18
N ASP A 17 -0.12 -11.06 -26.17
CA ASP A 17 0.37 -11.31 -24.80
C ASP A 17 -0.68 -11.98 -23.92
N GLY A 18 -1.96 -11.89 -24.30
CA GLY A 18 -3.06 -12.43 -23.49
C GLY A 18 -3.01 -13.93 -23.27
N TRP A 19 -2.39 -14.70 -24.17
CA TRP A 19 -2.24 -16.15 -23.97
C TRP A 19 -1.10 -16.49 -23.01
N LEU A 20 0.00 -15.72 -23.01
CA LEU A 20 1.12 -15.90 -22.08
C LEU A 20 0.68 -15.61 -20.65
N ILE A 21 -0.02 -14.49 -20.45
CA ILE A 21 -0.56 -14.12 -19.13
C ILE A 21 -1.53 -15.21 -18.64
N ARG A 22 -2.44 -15.69 -19.50
CA ARG A 22 -3.32 -16.83 -19.15
C ARG A 22 -2.54 -18.10 -18.81
N GLY A 23 -1.43 -18.36 -19.50
CA GLY A 23 -0.53 -19.48 -19.17
C GLY A 23 0.11 -19.32 -17.79
N CYS A 24 0.56 -18.12 -17.44
CA CYS A 24 1.07 -17.80 -16.12
C CYS A 24 -0.01 -17.96 -15.03
N GLU A 25 -1.22 -17.44 -15.28
CA GLU A 25 -2.37 -17.52 -14.37
C GLU A 25 -2.86 -18.96 -14.14
N ARG A 26 -2.65 -19.85 -15.11
CA ARG A 26 -2.97 -21.29 -14.99
C ARG A 26 -1.83 -22.10 -14.37
N GLY A 27 -0.70 -21.47 -14.05
CA GLY A 27 0.48 -22.14 -13.47
C GLY A 27 1.20 -23.06 -14.46
N TRP A 28 1.07 -22.82 -15.77
CA TRP A 28 1.75 -23.65 -16.80
C TRP A 28 3.22 -23.32 -16.96
N LEU A 29 3.64 -22.12 -16.55
CA LEU A 29 5.03 -21.66 -16.64
C LEU A 29 5.71 -21.77 -15.28
N PRO A 30 7.01 -22.15 -15.25
CA PRO A 30 7.76 -22.17 -14.00
C PRO A 30 7.98 -20.74 -13.47
N ASP A 31 7.97 -20.58 -12.15
CA ASP A 31 8.13 -19.27 -11.48
C ASP A 31 9.37 -18.49 -11.97
N ARG A 32 10.48 -19.17 -12.27
CA ARG A 32 11.69 -18.53 -12.82
C ARG A 32 11.45 -17.83 -14.16
N ALA A 33 10.63 -18.43 -15.04
CA ALA A 33 10.30 -17.84 -16.33
C ALA A 33 9.33 -16.65 -16.15
N ILE A 34 8.35 -16.79 -15.25
CA ILE A 34 7.42 -15.71 -14.90
C ILE A 34 8.19 -14.50 -14.36
N ARG A 35 9.07 -14.71 -13.38
CA ARG A 35 9.93 -13.66 -12.78
C ARG A 35 10.86 -13.02 -13.80
N PHE A 36 11.45 -13.79 -14.70
CA PHE A 36 12.25 -13.24 -15.80
C PHE A 36 11.42 -12.28 -16.67
N GLY A 37 10.21 -12.68 -17.06
CA GLY A 37 9.27 -11.83 -17.80
C GLY A 37 8.93 -10.55 -17.04
N MET A 38 8.63 -10.64 -15.74
CA MET A 38 8.39 -9.48 -14.88
C MET A 38 9.58 -8.51 -14.90
N ARG A 39 10.83 -8.99 -14.75
CA ARG A 39 12.02 -8.11 -14.82
C ARG A 39 12.20 -7.44 -16.19
N GLN A 40 11.82 -8.10 -17.29
CA GLN A 40 11.83 -7.46 -18.61
C GLN A 40 10.79 -6.34 -18.72
N LEU A 41 9.57 -6.56 -18.22
CA LEU A 41 8.53 -5.52 -18.18
C LEU A 41 8.94 -4.32 -17.33
N LEU A 42 9.57 -4.56 -16.17
CA LEU A 42 10.12 -3.50 -15.32
C LEU A 42 11.21 -2.70 -16.04
N ARG A 43 12.13 -3.37 -16.73
CA ARG A 43 13.15 -2.70 -17.55
C ARG A 43 12.53 -1.83 -18.64
N GLN A 44 11.49 -2.32 -19.30
CA GLN A 44 10.77 -1.55 -20.31
C GLN A 44 10.08 -0.34 -19.69
N ARG A 45 9.43 -0.51 -18.53
CA ARG A 45 8.77 0.57 -17.80
C ARG A 45 9.73 1.72 -17.46
N LEU A 46 10.95 1.42 -16.99
CA LEU A 46 11.95 2.45 -16.70
C LEU A 46 12.31 3.28 -17.95
N ARG A 47 12.37 2.65 -19.13
CA ARG A 47 12.60 3.37 -20.39
C ARG A 47 11.40 4.21 -20.80
N ASP A 48 10.20 3.64 -20.72
CA ASP A 48 8.96 4.33 -21.12
C ASP A 48 8.66 5.56 -20.25
N GLU A 49 9.05 5.49 -18.97
CA GLU A 49 8.96 6.59 -18.02
C GLU A 49 10.19 7.50 -18.01
N ALA A 50 11.05 7.37 -19.04
CA ALA A 50 12.13 8.29 -19.33
C ALA A 50 13.17 8.39 -18.20
N LEU A 51 13.53 7.27 -17.55
CA LEU A 51 14.51 7.26 -16.47
C LEU A 51 15.81 8.01 -16.84
N ASP A 52 16.30 7.74 -18.05
CA ASP A 52 17.60 8.22 -18.57
C ASP A 52 17.50 9.58 -19.30
N ASP A 53 16.31 10.20 -19.40
CA ASP A 53 16.10 11.51 -20.02
C ASP A 53 15.61 12.52 -18.96
N GLY A 54 16.53 13.38 -18.51
CA GLY A 54 16.26 14.34 -17.44
C GLY A 54 15.20 15.39 -17.78
N GLU A 55 15.16 15.86 -19.04
CA GLU A 55 14.19 16.87 -19.47
C GLU A 55 12.79 16.26 -19.58
N GLN A 56 12.66 15.12 -20.26
CA GLN A 56 11.39 14.44 -20.40
C GLN A 56 10.84 13.97 -19.05
N ARG A 57 11.71 13.49 -18.15
CA ARG A 57 11.32 13.14 -16.78
C ARG A 57 10.78 14.34 -16.02
N SER A 58 11.42 15.51 -16.13
CA SER A 58 10.95 16.74 -15.47
C SER A 58 9.58 17.17 -16.01
N GLN A 59 9.38 17.13 -17.32
CA GLN A 59 8.10 17.46 -17.95
C GLN A 59 6.98 16.49 -17.54
N ARG A 60 7.28 15.20 -17.39
CA ARG A 60 6.33 14.19 -16.88
C ARG A 60 5.94 14.45 -15.43
N LEU A 61 6.93 14.73 -14.57
CA LEU A 61 6.67 15.03 -13.16
C LEU A 61 5.78 16.28 -13.03
N ASN A 62 6.05 17.36 -13.77
CA ASN A 62 5.23 18.57 -13.70
C ASN A 62 3.79 18.31 -14.13
N ARG A 63 3.57 17.55 -15.21
CA ARG A 63 2.21 17.15 -15.62
C ARG A 63 1.51 16.33 -14.54
N LEU A 64 2.19 15.35 -13.95
CA LEU A 64 1.66 14.57 -12.84
C LEU A 64 1.29 15.46 -11.64
N LEU A 65 2.13 16.44 -11.29
CA LEU A 65 1.85 17.37 -10.20
C LEU A 65 0.60 18.22 -10.46
N ASP A 66 0.42 18.69 -11.71
CA ASP A 66 -0.77 19.43 -12.10
C ASP A 66 -2.02 18.55 -12.01
N ASP A 67 -1.95 17.32 -12.51
CA ASP A 67 -3.05 16.33 -12.44
C ASP A 67 -3.41 15.98 -10.99
N LEU A 68 -2.41 15.73 -10.13
CA LEU A 68 -2.61 15.42 -8.71
C LEU A 68 -3.28 16.58 -7.96
N ARG A 69 -2.89 17.83 -8.26
CA ARG A 69 -3.49 19.05 -7.66
C ARG A 69 -4.92 19.30 -8.13
N ALA A 70 -5.23 18.94 -9.38
CA ALA A 70 -6.57 19.07 -9.94
C ALA A 70 -7.52 17.92 -9.52
N SER A 71 -6.97 16.79 -9.05
CA SER A 71 -7.73 15.61 -8.64
C SER A 71 -8.45 15.80 -7.29
N PRO A 72 -9.48 14.98 -6.98
CA PRO A 72 -9.95 14.80 -5.61
C PRO A 72 -8.89 14.08 -4.74
N ILE A 73 -9.15 13.95 -3.43
CA ILE A 73 -8.22 13.26 -2.50
C ILE A 73 -7.92 11.83 -2.94
N ALA A 74 -8.93 11.09 -3.40
CA ALA A 74 -8.78 9.76 -3.97
C ALA A 74 -9.80 9.53 -5.09
N ILE A 75 -9.48 8.60 -5.98
CA ILE A 75 -10.37 8.08 -7.04
C ILE A 75 -10.51 6.57 -6.87
N GLU A 76 -11.54 5.97 -7.47
CA GLU A 76 -11.69 4.51 -7.53
C GLU A 76 -11.64 3.79 -6.16
N THR A 77 -12.09 4.47 -5.09
CA THR A 77 -11.98 3.98 -3.71
C THR A 77 -12.70 2.64 -3.50
N GLN A 78 -13.82 2.43 -4.19
CA GLN A 78 -14.52 1.13 -4.14
C GLN A 78 -13.77 0.03 -4.88
N ALA A 79 -13.24 0.30 -6.08
CA ALA A 79 -12.48 -0.68 -6.84
C ALA A 79 -11.20 -1.13 -6.10
N ALA A 80 -10.51 -0.20 -5.45
CA ALA A 80 -9.35 -0.52 -4.61
C ALA A 80 -9.71 -1.46 -3.45
N ASN A 81 -10.88 -1.24 -2.82
CA ASN A 81 -11.36 -2.09 -1.73
C ASN A 81 -11.73 -3.50 -2.23
N THR A 82 -12.42 -3.57 -3.37
CA THR A 82 -12.81 -4.83 -4.00
C THR A 82 -11.58 -5.65 -4.42
N GLN A 83 -10.52 -5.02 -4.92
CA GLN A 83 -9.31 -5.73 -5.39
C GLN A 83 -8.48 -6.39 -4.28
N HIS A 84 -8.44 -5.83 -3.05
CA HIS A 84 -7.54 -6.32 -1.98
C HIS A 84 -8.27 -6.93 -0.79
N TYR A 85 -9.55 -6.60 -0.58
CA TYR A 85 -10.29 -6.99 0.62
C TYR A 85 -11.52 -7.86 0.33
N GLU A 86 -11.66 -8.37 -0.90
CA GLU A 86 -12.66 -9.40 -1.23
C GLU A 86 -12.41 -10.72 -0.48
N VAL A 87 -11.14 -11.06 -0.23
CA VAL A 87 -10.79 -12.26 0.54
C VAL A 87 -10.93 -12.04 2.05
N PRO A 88 -11.41 -13.04 2.80
CA PRO A 88 -11.62 -12.92 4.24
C PRO A 88 -10.29 -12.73 4.99
N ALA A 89 -10.33 -12.11 6.17
CA ALA A 89 -9.16 -11.92 7.05
C ALA A 89 -8.34 -13.21 7.25
N ALA A 90 -9.04 -14.34 7.38
CA ALA A 90 -8.46 -15.67 7.56
C ALA A 90 -7.49 -16.07 6.43
N PHE A 91 -7.69 -15.57 5.21
CA PHE A 91 -6.75 -15.77 4.09
C PHE A 91 -5.38 -15.17 4.43
N PHE A 92 -5.36 -13.91 4.87
CA PHE A 92 -4.13 -13.22 5.29
C PHE A 92 -3.49 -13.88 6.51
N HIS A 93 -4.28 -14.33 7.48
CA HIS A 93 -3.75 -15.03 8.66
C HIS A 93 -3.05 -16.34 8.32
N ALA A 94 -3.38 -16.96 7.19
CA ALA A 94 -2.80 -18.23 6.82
C ALA A 94 -1.32 -18.11 6.41
N HIS A 95 -0.86 -16.94 5.96
CA HIS A 95 0.46 -16.79 5.34
C HIS A 95 1.21 -15.48 5.65
N LEU A 96 0.56 -14.44 6.20
CA LEU A 96 1.28 -13.28 6.74
C LEU A 96 1.96 -13.63 8.08
N GLY A 97 2.78 -12.71 8.59
CA GLY A 97 3.40 -12.87 9.90
C GLY A 97 2.41 -12.71 11.05
N PRO A 98 2.83 -12.96 12.31
CA PRO A 98 1.96 -12.97 13.48
C PRO A 98 1.31 -11.61 13.76
N HIS A 99 1.87 -10.50 13.25
CA HIS A 99 1.26 -9.19 13.37
C HIS A 99 0.33 -8.86 12.20
N LEU A 100 0.20 -9.72 11.19
CA LEU A 100 -0.59 -9.50 9.98
C LEU A 100 -0.19 -8.22 9.25
N LYS A 101 1.11 -7.90 9.26
CA LYS A 101 1.62 -6.70 8.61
C LYS A 101 1.59 -6.93 7.10
N TYR A 102 0.72 -6.23 6.40
CA TYR A 102 0.60 -6.29 4.95
C TYR A 102 1.24 -5.05 4.30
N SER A 103 2.55 -4.88 4.56
CA SER A 103 3.42 -3.81 4.02
C SER A 103 4.88 -4.19 4.25
N CYS A 104 5.83 -3.47 3.65
CA CYS A 104 7.27 -3.77 3.72
C CYS A 104 7.82 -3.98 5.16
N CYS A 105 8.47 -5.13 5.44
CA CYS A 105 9.11 -5.42 6.73
C CYS A 105 10.58 -4.99 6.75
N LEU A 106 11.29 -5.10 7.89
CA LEU A 106 12.68 -4.68 8.01
C LEU A 106 13.61 -5.86 8.33
N TYR A 107 14.58 -6.11 7.45
CA TYR A 107 15.58 -7.19 7.59
C TYR A 107 16.96 -6.60 7.83
N SER A 108 17.26 -6.22 9.07
CA SER A 108 18.48 -5.46 9.40
C SER A 108 19.78 -6.23 9.13
N THR A 109 19.76 -7.55 9.37
CA THR A 109 20.88 -8.46 9.15
C THR A 109 20.68 -9.34 7.92
N GLY A 110 19.44 -9.49 7.46
CA GLY A 110 19.07 -10.36 6.36
C GLY A 110 18.77 -11.80 6.79
N ASN A 111 18.81 -12.11 8.08
CA ASN A 111 18.53 -13.45 8.63
C ASN A 111 17.25 -13.49 9.48
N GLU A 112 16.54 -12.37 9.59
CA GLU A 112 15.30 -12.28 10.35
C GLU A 112 14.22 -13.20 9.76
N THR A 113 13.48 -13.88 10.64
CA THR A 113 12.19 -14.48 10.27
C THR A 113 11.19 -13.39 9.92
N LEU A 114 10.08 -13.74 9.25
CA LEU A 114 9.02 -12.76 8.94
C LEU A 114 8.51 -12.06 10.21
N ALA A 115 8.29 -12.79 11.30
CA ALA A 115 7.87 -12.22 12.58
C ALA A 115 8.86 -11.20 13.15
N GLN A 116 10.17 -11.53 13.11
CA GLN A 116 11.21 -10.61 13.54
C GLN A 116 11.28 -9.37 12.65
N ALA A 117 11.10 -9.54 11.33
CA ALA A 117 11.13 -8.44 10.38
C ALA A 117 9.92 -7.50 10.51
N GLU A 118 8.74 -8.04 10.82
CA GLU A 118 7.54 -7.23 11.15
C GLU A 118 7.80 -6.36 12.37
N ALA A 119 8.24 -6.97 13.48
CA ALA A 119 8.53 -6.28 14.73
C ALA A 119 9.64 -5.22 14.55
N ALA A 120 10.71 -5.55 13.82
CA ALA A 120 11.80 -4.61 13.54
C ALA A 120 11.33 -3.37 12.77
N MET A 121 10.37 -3.53 11.85
CA MET A 121 9.81 -2.38 11.12
C MET A 121 8.92 -1.53 12.04
N PHE A 122 8.14 -2.12 12.94
CA PHE A 122 7.35 -1.35 13.90
C PHE A 122 8.22 -0.55 14.87
N GLU A 123 9.30 -1.13 15.38
CA GLU A 123 10.29 -0.39 16.17
C GLU A 123 10.90 0.77 15.37
N ARG A 124 11.15 0.57 14.06
CA ARG A 124 11.62 1.64 13.18
C ARG A 124 10.58 2.75 12.99
N TYR A 125 9.29 2.41 12.93
CA TYR A 125 8.22 3.41 12.91
C TYR A 125 8.17 4.17 14.23
N ALA A 126 8.25 3.48 15.38
CA ALA A 126 8.26 4.10 16.69
C ALA A 126 9.40 5.11 16.85
N GLU A 127 10.61 4.74 16.44
CA GLU A 127 11.77 5.63 16.43
C GLU A 127 11.56 6.82 15.49
N ARG A 128 11.25 6.57 14.22
CA ARG A 128 11.18 7.64 13.21
C ARG A 128 9.99 8.56 13.45
N ALA A 129 8.85 8.06 13.88
CA ALA A 129 7.67 8.87 14.22
C ALA A 129 7.73 9.48 15.63
N GLU A 130 8.77 9.19 16.42
CA GLU A 130 8.92 9.64 17.81
C GLU A 130 7.69 9.29 18.66
N LEU A 131 7.28 8.01 18.60
CA LEU A 131 6.15 7.49 19.36
C LEU A 131 6.55 7.25 20.81
N THR A 132 5.72 7.73 21.73
CA THR A 132 5.93 7.58 23.17
C THR A 132 4.66 7.22 23.88
N ASP A 133 4.79 6.56 25.03
CA ASP A 133 3.64 6.23 25.86
C ASP A 133 2.93 7.50 26.35
N GLY A 134 1.59 7.45 26.44
CA GLY A 134 0.75 8.60 26.81
C GLY A 134 0.27 9.49 25.65
N GLN A 135 0.75 9.27 24.42
CA GLN A 135 0.29 10.00 23.23
C GLN A 135 -1.11 9.55 22.76
N ARG A 136 -1.86 10.46 22.13
CA ARG A 136 -3.00 10.11 21.27
C ARG A 136 -2.49 9.93 19.84
N ILE A 137 -2.59 8.71 19.32
CA ILE A 137 -1.99 8.30 18.04
C ILE A 137 -3.10 7.88 17.08
N LEU A 138 -3.12 8.48 15.89
CA LEU A 138 -3.97 8.06 14.77
C LEU A 138 -3.18 7.15 13.83
N ASP A 139 -3.65 5.92 13.63
CA ASP A 139 -3.23 5.01 12.55
C ASP A 139 -4.21 5.16 11.37
N LEU A 140 -3.76 5.89 10.34
CA LEU A 140 -4.55 6.34 9.21
C LEU A 140 -4.39 5.37 8.04
N GLY A 141 -5.42 4.54 7.81
CA GLY A 141 -5.36 3.42 6.86
C GLY A 141 -4.83 2.15 7.55
N CYS A 142 -5.42 1.77 8.68
CA CYS A 142 -4.84 0.77 9.59
C CYS A 142 -4.83 -0.69 9.07
N GLY A 143 -5.51 -0.98 7.95
CA GLY A 143 -5.62 -2.32 7.39
C GLY A 143 -6.20 -3.32 8.41
N TRP A 144 -5.52 -4.44 8.63
CA TRP A 144 -5.89 -5.43 9.66
C TRP A 144 -5.45 -5.03 11.08
N GLY A 145 -5.10 -3.77 11.30
CA GLY A 145 -4.71 -3.21 12.60
C GLY A 145 -3.35 -3.70 13.11
N SER A 146 -2.48 -4.17 12.21
CA SER A 146 -1.15 -4.69 12.56
C SER A 146 -0.35 -3.70 13.44
N LEU A 147 -0.21 -2.45 12.97
CA LEU A 147 0.44 -1.39 13.73
C LEU A 147 -0.41 -0.95 14.93
N SER A 148 -1.71 -0.72 14.73
CA SER A 148 -2.63 -0.28 15.80
C SER A 148 -2.58 -1.18 17.04
N LEU A 149 -2.66 -2.50 16.88
CA LEU A 149 -2.60 -3.48 17.96
C LEU A 149 -1.22 -3.53 18.59
N TRP A 150 -0.16 -3.43 17.79
CA TRP A 150 1.21 -3.36 18.29
C TRP A 150 1.42 -2.11 19.16
N LEU A 151 0.94 -0.94 18.72
CA LEU A 151 1.02 0.31 19.47
C LEU A 151 0.24 0.23 20.79
N ALA A 152 -0.98 -0.30 20.75
CA ALA A 152 -1.83 -0.45 21.92
C ALA A 152 -1.16 -1.32 23.00
N ALA A 153 -0.54 -2.44 22.60
CA ALA A 153 0.22 -3.30 23.50
C ALA A 153 1.53 -2.66 23.99
N ARG A 154 2.25 -1.95 23.11
CA ARG A 154 3.56 -1.35 23.40
C ARG A 154 3.48 -0.13 24.32
N TYR A 155 2.37 0.60 24.27
CA TYR A 155 2.15 1.88 24.95
C TYR A 155 0.81 1.87 25.71
N PRO A 156 0.76 1.28 26.92
CA PRO A 156 -0.49 1.09 27.65
C PRO A 156 -1.22 2.38 28.07
N ARG A 157 -0.50 3.51 28.15
CA ARG A 157 -1.09 4.83 28.47
C ARG A 157 -1.41 5.65 27.23
N ALA A 158 -0.94 5.23 26.05
CA ALA A 158 -1.33 5.87 24.79
C ALA A 158 -2.80 5.58 24.46
N ARG A 159 -3.41 6.44 23.64
CA ARG A 159 -4.76 6.23 23.09
C ARG A 159 -4.65 6.07 21.59
N ILE A 160 -4.91 4.87 21.10
CA ILE A 160 -4.79 4.53 19.68
C ILE A 160 -6.15 4.70 19.01
N VAL A 161 -6.20 5.43 17.92
CA VAL A 161 -7.36 5.50 17.02
C VAL A 161 -6.94 4.88 15.69
N ALA A 162 -7.62 3.82 15.28
CA ALA A 162 -7.38 3.14 14.02
C ALA A 162 -8.50 3.51 13.03
N LEU A 163 -8.16 4.18 11.92
CA LEU A 163 -9.12 4.48 10.85
C LEU A 163 -8.99 3.45 9.71
N SER A 164 -10.06 2.71 9.47
CA SER A 164 -10.22 1.79 8.35
C SER A 164 -11.47 2.16 7.55
N ASN A 165 -11.49 1.89 6.25
CA ASN A 165 -12.70 2.03 5.44
C ASN A 165 -13.54 0.73 5.36
N SER A 166 -13.13 -0.34 6.08
CA SER A 166 -13.73 -1.67 6.02
C SER A 166 -14.34 -2.07 7.37
N HIS A 167 -15.62 -2.44 7.36
CA HIS A 167 -16.29 -3.02 8.53
C HIS A 167 -15.68 -4.36 8.96
N GLY A 168 -15.21 -5.18 8.01
CA GLY A 168 -14.57 -6.46 8.31
C GLY A 168 -13.24 -6.29 9.03
N GLN A 169 -12.44 -5.32 8.63
CA GLN A 169 -11.20 -4.96 9.33
C GLN A 169 -11.50 -4.45 10.74
N ARG A 170 -12.50 -3.59 10.90
CA ARG A 170 -12.92 -3.12 12.23
C ARG A 170 -13.27 -4.26 13.17
N ALA A 171 -14.19 -5.14 12.75
CA ALA A 171 -14.64 -6.26 13.57
C ALA A 171 -13.46 -7.17 13.97
N PHE A 172 -12.52 -7.40 13.04
CA PHE A 172 -11.32 -8.17 13.31
C PHE A 172 -10.44 -7.50 14.38
N ILE A 173 -10.16 -6.20 14.24
CA ILE A 173 -9.28 -5.48 15.17
C ILE A 173 -9.90 -5.41 16.58
N GLU A 174 -11.20 -5.15 16.68
CA GLU A 174 -11.91 -5.10 17.98
C GLU A 174 -11.89 -6.47 18.66
N ALA A 175 -12.14 -7.56 17.92
CA ALA A 175 -12.05 -8.93 18.45
C ALA A 175 -10.62 -9.23 18.93
N ARG A 176 -9.60 -8.90 18.13
CA ARG A 176 -8.21 -9.15 18.48
C ARG A 176 -7.73 -8.31 19.67
N ALA A 177 -8.19 -7.06 19.78
CA ALA A 177 -7.93 -6.20 20.92
C ALA A 177 -8.55 -6.81 22.20
N ALA A 178 -9.78 -7.30 22.14
CA ALA A 178 -10.44 -7.97 23.26
C ALA A 178 -9.70 -9.25 23.70
N GLU A 179 -9.29 -10.09 22.75
CA GLU A 179 -8.47 -11.30 23.03
C GLU A 179 -7.14 -10.98 23.74
N LEU A 180 -6.54 -9.84 23.40
CA LEU A 180 -5.27 -9.39 23.97
C LEU A 180 -5.43 -8.53 25.24
N GLY A 181 -6.67 -8.26 25.67
CA GLY A 181 -6.94 -7.39 26.82
C GLY A 181 -6.54 -5.93 26.60
N LEU A 182 -6.56 -5.46 25.34
CA LEU A 182 -6.20 -4.10 24.96
C LEU A 182 -7.44 -3.20 25.01
N HIS A 183 -7.42 -2.23 25.93
CA HIS A 183 -8.54 -1.32 26.18
C HIS A 183 -8.28 0.11 25.70
N ASN A 184 -7.09 0.37 25.18
CA ASN A 184 -6.60 1.69 24.79
C ASN A 184 -6.62 1.93 23.27
N ILE A 185 -7.41 1.14 22.54
CA ILE A 185 -7.61 1.24 21.09
C ILE A 185 -9.09 1.47 20.77
N ALA A 186 -9.37 2.42 19.88
CA ALA A 186 -10.68 2.64 19.29
C ALA A 186 -10.57 2.50 17.76
N VAL A 187 -11.50 1.75 17.16
CA VAL A 187 -11.51 1.51 15.71
C VAL A 187 -12.68 2.23 15.07
N VAL A 188 -12.37 3.07 14.09
CA VAL A 188 -13.33 3.91 13.38
C VAL A 188 -13.43 3.43 11.94
N THR A 189 -14.66 3.26 11.46
CA THR A 189 -14.91 2.93 10.05
C THR A 189 -15.28 4.19 9.28
N GLY A 190 -14.45 4.61 8.34
CA GLY A 190 -14.67 5.80 7.52
C GLY A 190 -13.74 5.88 6.32
N ASN A 191 -14.24 6.45 5.21
CA ASN A 191 -13.43 6.78 4.04
C ASN A 191 -12.74 8.12 4.26
N ILE A 192 -11.40 8.19 4.22
CA ILE A 192 -10.65 9.43 4.48
C ILE A 192 -11.06 10.61 3.59
N VAL A 193 -11.59 10.35 2.39
CA VAL A 193 -12.12 11.40 1.51
C VAL A 193 -13.24 12.16 2.20
N ASP A 194 -14.21 11.43 2.75
CA ASP A 194 -15.47 11.97 3.28
C ASP A 194 -15.45 12.14 4.80
N PHE A 195 -14.62 11.36 5.49
CA PHE A 195 -14.57 11.26 6.94
C PHE A 195 -13.96 12.53 7.55
N GLU A 196 -14.71 13.26 8.36
CA GLU A 196 -14.14 14.35 9.16
C GLU A 196 -13.79 13.83 10.55
N PHE A 197 -12.60 14.17 11.03
CA PHE A 197 -12.12 13.61 12.28
C PHE A 197 -12.97 14.01 13.48
N ASP A 198 -13.78 15.07 13.39
CA ASP A 198 -14.67 15.55 14.45
C ASP A 198 -15.62 14.44 14.94
N ASP A 199 -15.93 13.48 14.06
CA ASP A 199 -16.71 12.26 14.35
C ASP A 199 -16.04 11.34 15.40
N VAL A 200 -14.74 11.49 15.67
CA VAL A 200 -13.95 10.69 16.64
C VAL A 200 -13.92 11.31 18.04
N GLN A 201 -14.66 12.40 18.30
CA GLN A 201 -14.45 13.22 19.50
C GLN A 201 -12.95 13.56 19.66
N ILE A 202 -12.37 14.28 18.69
CA ILE A 202 -10.92 14.52 18.63
C ILE A 202 -10.39 15.21 19.89
N GLY A 203 -11.23 15.92 20.67
CA GLY A 203 -10.76 16.76 21.76
C GLY A 203 -9.74 17.76 21.21
N ASP A 204 -8.55 17.85 21.82
CA ASP A 204 -7.53 18.80 21.35
C ASP A 204 -6.73 18.36 20.10
N GLY A 205 -7.00 17.19 19.49
CA GLY A 205 -6.23 16.67 18.35
C GLY A 205 -5.39 15.42 18.65
N PHE A 206 -4.65 14.95 17.65
CA PHE A 206 -3.67 13.87 17.76
C PHE A 206 -2.26 14.39 18.02
N ASP A 207 -1.50 13.73 18.88
CA ASP A 207 -0.07 14.02 19.11
C ASP A 207 0.79 13.42 17.98
N ARG A 208 0.33 12.30 17.40
CA ARG A 208 0.95 11.62 16.27
C ARG A 208 -0.09 11.13 15.29
N VAL A 209 0.19 11.29 14.00
CA VAL A 209 -0.51 10.61 12.92
C VAL A 209 0.49 9.72 12.21
N VAL A 210 0.12 8.48 11.96
CA VAL A 210 0.94 7.49 11.26
C VAL A 210 0.11 6.94 10.11
N SER A 211 0.71 6.83 8.93
CA SER A 211 0.07 6.20 7.77
C SER A 211 1.07 5.29 7.07
N ILE A 212 0.68 4.03 6.86
CA ILE A 212 1.54 2.98 6.29
C ILE A 212 0.90 2.45 5.01
N GLU A 213 1.54 2.70 3.87
CA GLU A 213 1.11 2.26 2.53
C GLU A 213 -0.36 2.58 2.18
N MET A 214 -0.81 3.79 2.54
CA MET A 214 -2.13 4.31 2.15
C MET A 214 -2.03 5.41 1.08
N PHE A 215 -0.97 6.22 1.10
CA PHE A 215 -0.82 7.40 0.25
C PHE A 215 -0.72 7.05 -1.26
N GLU A 216 -0.33 5.83 -1.60
CA GLU A 216 -0.24 5.31 -2.96
C GLU A 216 -1.61 5.18 -3.63
N HIS A 217 -2.68 5.10 -2.82
CA HIS A 217 -4.07 5.10 -3.27
C HIS A 217 -4.66 6.51 -3.38
N MET A 218 -3.91 7.54 -3.00
CA MET A 218 -4.36 8.93 -2.96
C MET A 218 -3.88 9.68 -4.21
N LYS A 219 -4.55 10.80 -4.50
CA LYS A 219 -4.24 11.71 -5.61
C LYS A 219 -3.88 13.09 -5.11
N ASN A 220 -4.83 13.83 -4.55
CA ASN A 220 -4.55 15.18 -4.08
C ASN A 220 -3.90 15.19 -2.69
N TYR A 221 -2.56 15.05 -2.69
CA TYR A 221 -1.76 15.06 -1.47
C TYR A 221 -1.85 16.38 -0.70
N GLY A 222 -2.02 17.51 -1.38
CA GLY A 222 -2.19 18.82 -0.72
C GLY A 222 -3.45 18.86 0.13
N LEU A 223 -4.61 18.54 -0.46
CA LEU A 223 -5.87 18.47 0.27
C LEU A 223 -5.85 17.43 1.40
N LEU A 224 -5.22 16.27 1.16
CA LEU A 224 -5.06 15.24 2.17
C LEU A 224 -4.21 15.72 3.36
N LEU A 225 -3.04 16.31 3.10
CA LEU A 225 -2.15 16.81 4.15
C LEU A 225 -2.79 17.97 4.92
N ALA A 226 -3.55 18.84 4.25
CA ALA A 226 -4.35 19.88 4.90
C ALA A 226 -5.40 19.27 5.86
N LYS A 227 -6.09 18.22 5.41
CA LYS A 227 -7.09 17.49 6.22
C LYS A 227 -6.46 16.82 7.44
N ILE A 228 -5.32 16.17 7.27
CA ILE A 228 -4.56 15.58 8.37
C ILE A 228 -4.07 16.68 9.34
N ALA A 229 -3.57 17.80 8.83
CA ALA A 229 -3.11 18.90 9.67
C ALA A 229 -4.22 19.44 10.58
N ARG A 230 -5.48 19.50 10.13
CA ARG A 230 -6.60 19.96 10.97
C ARG A 230 -6.85 19.08 12.19
N SER A 231 -6.58 17.77 12.11
CA SER A 231 -6.78 16.85 13.25
C SER A 231 -5.58 16.75 14.18
N MET A 232 -4.45 17.39 13.84
CA MET A 232 -3.21 17.35 14.62
C MET A 232 -3.14 18.45 15.69
N ARG A 233 -2.60 18.13 16.87
CA ARG A 233 -2.24 19.10 17.91
C ARG A 233 -1.09 20.02 17.49
N ALA A 234 -0.92 21.13 18.20
CA ALA A 234 0.32 21.90 18.10
C ALA A 234 1.53 21.03 18.50
N GLY A 235 2.60 21.07 17.70
CA GLY A 235 3.79 20.24 17.91
C GLY A 235 3.64 18.76 17.54
N ALA A 236 2.47 18.35 17.03
CA ALA A 236 2.26 16.98 16.54
C ALA A 236 3.08 16.69 15.27
N LYS A 237 3.31 15.40 15.02
CA LYS A 237 4.03 14.92 13.84
C LYS A 237 3.20 13.94 13.05
N LEU A 238 3.30 14.03 11.73
CA LEU A 238 2.81 13.01 10.80
C LEU A 238 4.00 12.15 10.35
N PHE A 239 3.86 10.85 10.41
CA PHE A 239 4.81 9.91 9.81
C PHE A 239 4.12 9.13 8.69
N VAL A 240 4.76 9.10 7.52
CA VAL A 240 4.28 8.40 6.32
C VAL A 240 5.32 7.37 5.91
N HIS A 241 4.89 6.12 5.77
CA HIS A 241 5.59 5.07 5.05
C HIS A 241 4.86 4.84 3.74
N ILE A 242 5.58 4.92 2.63
CA ILE A 242 5.02 4.81 1.29
C ILE A 242 6.06 4.16 0.38
N PHE A 243 5.66 3.17 -0.42
CA PHE A 243 6.54 2.64 -1.45
C PHE A 243 6.76 3.67 -2.55
N ALA A 244 7.94 3.70 -3.15
CA ALA A 244 8.30 4.71 -4.13
C ALA A 244 9.35 4.20 -5.11
N HIS A 245 9.43 4.86 -6.26
CA HIS A 245 10.61 4.81 -7.10
C HIS A 245 11.58 5.94 -6.70
N ARG A 246 12.90 5.73 -6.82
CA ARG A 246 13.90 6.71 -6.37
C ARG A 246 13.83 8.09 -7.05
N THR A 247 13.32 8.16 -8.29
CA THR A 247 13.29 9.41 -9.07
C THR A 247 11.99 9.65 -9.85
N LEU A 248 11.51 8.63 -10.56
CA LEU A 248 10.25 8.63 -11.32
C LEU A 248 9.00 8.66 -10.43
N ALA A 249 7.95 9.31 -10.92
CA ALA A 249 6.60 9.25 -10.38
C ALA A 249 5.60 9.12 -11.54
N TYR A 250 4.58 8.28 -11.41
CA TYR A 250 3.57 8.03 -12.45
C TYR A 250 2.30 7.39 -11.89
N HIS A 251 1.18 7.47 -12.60
CA HIS A 251 -0.03 6.74 -12.24
C HIS A 251 0.06 5.26 -12.62
N PHE A 252 -0.59 4.40 -11.84
CA PHE A 252 -0.90 3.05 -12.26
C PHE A 252 -2.14 3.07 -13.16
N GLU A 253 -1.92 2.88 -14.45
CA GLU A 253 -2.97 2.92 -15.47
C GLU A 253 -3.08 1.57 -16.18
N VAL A 254 -4.29 1.21 -16.60
CA VAL A 254 -4.53 0.07 -17.48
C VAL A 254 -4.62 0.60 -18.91
N ARG A 255 -3.51 0.58 -19.63
CA ARG A 255 -3.39 1.04 -21.02
C ARG A 255 -3.61 -0.12 -21.99
N ASP A 256 -3.08 -1.30 -21.67
CA ASP A 256 -3.26 -2.50 -22.48
C ASP A 256 -3.32 -3.80 -21.64
N GLY A 257 -3.30 -4.95 -22.32
CA GLY A 257 -3.39 -6.28 -21.68
C GLY A 257 -2.18 -6.66 -20.82
N GLY A 258 -1.05 -5.97 -20.97
CA GLY A 258 0.18 -6.14 -20.19
C GLY A 258 0.12 -5.51 -18.81
N ASP A 259 -0.80 -4.57 -18.56
CA ASP A 259 -0.99 -3.87 -17.28
C ASP A 259 -1.76 -4.71 -16.26
N TRP A 260 -1.43 -6.00 -16.19
CA TRP A 260 -2.07 -7.00 -15.34
C TRP A 260 -2.04 -6.58 -13.87
N MET A 261 -0.91 -6.05 -13.39
CA MET A 261 -0.76 -5.61 -12.01
C MET A 261 -1.68 -4.44 -11.67
N SER A 262 -1.77 -3.44 -12.56
CA SER A 262 -2.67 -2.30 -12.39
C SER A 262 -4.13 -2.73 -12.45
N LYS A 263 -4.48 -3.65 -13.36
CA LYS A 263 -5.85 -4.16 -13.52
C LYS A 263 -6.37 -4.94 -12.33
N TYR A 264 -5.54 -5.75 -11.69
CA TYR A 264 -5.97 -6.64 -10.62
C TYR A 264 -5.65 -6.11 -9.21
N PHE A 265 -4.61 -5.26 -9.05
CA PHE A 265 -4.07 -4.92 -7.74
C PHE A 265 -3.69 -3.44 -7.54
N PHE A 266 -3.78 -2.53 -8.53
CA PHE A 266 -3.42 -1.12 -8.29
C PHE A 266 -4.23 -0.14 -9.13
N THR A 267 -5.50 -0.46 -9.43
CA THR A 267 -6.32 0.43 -10.25
C THR A 267 -6.50 1.77 -9.54
N GLY A 268 -6.21 2.87 -10.26
CA GLY A 268 -6.31 4.22 -9.69
C GLY A 268 -5.19 4.59 -8.72
N GLY A 269 -4.16 3.76 -8.56
CA GLY A 269 -3.02 4.07 -7.70
C GLY A 269 -1.99 5.02 -8.34
N THR A 270 -0.99 5.41 -7.56
CA THR A 270 0.15 6.23 -7.99
C THR A 270 1.43 5.55 -7.52
N MET A 271 2.42 5.40 -8.42
CA MET A 271 3.81 5.17 -8.04
C MET A 271 4.45 6.53 -7.74
N PRO A 272 4.71 6.87 -6.47
CA PRO A 272 5.35 8.13 -6.13
C PRO A 272 6.86 8.06 -6.39
N SER A 273 7.47 9.22 -6.61
CA SER A 273 8.92 9.36 -6.47
C SER A 273 9.28 9.59 -5.01
N GLU A 274 10.50 9.26 -4.62
CA GLU A 274 11.09 9.62 -3.33
C GLU A 274 10.89 11.12 -2.97
N ALA A 275 10.95 12.01 -3.95
CA ALA A 275 10.79 13.45 -3.71
C ALA A 275 9.34 13.97 -3.88
N LEU A 276 8.34 13.12 -4.14
CA LEU A 276 7.03 13.58 -4.60
C LEU A 276 6.34 14.47 -3.57
N LEU A 277 6.32 14.03 -2.30
CA LEU A 277 5.63 14.73 -1.22
C LEU A 277 6.28 16.06 -0.83
N LEU A 278 7.51 16.35 -1.27
CA LEU A 278 8.13 17.68 -1.09
C LEU A 278 7.38 18.78 -1.84
N ASN A 279 6.58 18.43 -2.85
CA ASN A 279 5.79 19.37 -3.65
C ASN A 279 4.44 19.74 -3.03
N PHE A 280 4.13 19.22 -1.83
CA PHE A 280 2.87 19.43 -1.12
C PHE A 280 3.18 19.76 0.35
N GLN A 281 3.54 21.01 0.63
CA GLN A 281 3.99 21.43 1.96
C GLN A 281 3.32 22.72 2.47
N ASP A 282 2.08 22.94 2.08
CA ASP A 282 1.34 24.15 2.46
C ASP A 282 0.99 24.14 3.95
N ASP A 283 0.37 23.06 4.45
CA ASP A 283 -0.04 22.91 5.85
C ASP A 283 0.93 22.10 6.73
N LEU A 284 1.69 21.19 6.11
CA LEU A 284 2.66 20.32 6.76
C LEU A 284 4.01 20.45 6.06
N ARG A 285 5.09 20.65 6.83
CA ARG A 285 6.45 20.68 6.29
C ARG A 285 7.18 19.39 6.62
N MET A 286 7.85 18.81 5.64
CA MET A 286 8.73 17.67 5.84
C MET A 286 9.92 18.09 6.72
N GLU A 287 10.03 17.45 7.88
CA GLU A 287 11.13 17.63 8.83
C GLU A 287 12.29 16.70 8.49
N ARG A 288 11.99 15.46 8.09
CA ARG A 288 13.00 14.46 7.78
C ARG A 288 12.46 13.39 6.84
N GLN A 289 13.38 12.82 6.07
CA GLN A 289 13.14 11.76 5.11
C GLN A 289 14.19 10.67 5.27
N TRP A 290 13.80 9.42 5.00
CA TRP A 290 14.68 8.27 4.95
C TRP A 290 14.28 7.34 3.81
N TRP A 291 15.28 6.72 3.19
CA TRP A 291 15.08 5.64 2.24
C TRP A 291 15.27 4.28 2.91
N VAL A 292 14.42 3.32 2.55
CA VAL A 292 14.53 1.91 2.92
C VAL A 292 14.66 1.13 1.61
N SER A 293 15.74 0.37 1.47
CA SER A 293 16.02 -0.39 0.24
C SER A 293 14.88 -1.34 -0.11
N GLY A 294 14.59 -1.46 -1.41
CA GLY A 294 13.61 -2.41 -1.92
C GLY A 294 13.96 -3.87 -1.60
N GLY A 295 15.22 -4.19 -1.29
CA GLY A 295 15.63 -5.53 -0.88
C GLY A 295 14.91 -6.02 0.38
N HIS A 296 14.42 -5.12 1.24
CA HIS A 296 13.58 -5.50 2.37
C HIS A 296 12.18 -5.94 1.92
N TYR A 297 11.56 -5.21 1.00
CA TYR A 297 10.23 -5.55 0.48
C TYR A 297 10.30 -6.81 -0.41
N GLU A 298 11.38 -6.97 -1.17
CA GLU A 298 11.65 -8.22 -1.91
C GLU A 298 11.61 -9.44 -0.97
N ARG A 299 12.33 -9.37 0.16
CA ARG A 299 12.36 -10.44 1.16
C ARG A 299 11.00 -10.65 1.81
N THR A 300 10.28 -9.57 2.14
CA THR A 300 8.91 -9.65 2.67
C THR A 300 7.99 -10.41 1.72
N ALA A 301 7.96 -10.03 0.44
CA ALA A 301 7.11 -10.65 -0.56
C ALA A 301 7.48 -12.11 -0.81
N ASN A 302 8.77 -12.45 -0.80
CA ASN A 302 9.21 -13.84 -0.91
C ASN A 302 8.85 -14.69 0.32
N HIS A 303 8.87 -14.11 1.53
CA HIS A 303 8.37 -14.79 2.73
C HIS A 303 6.86 -15.03 2.66
N TRP A 304 6.07 -14.05 2.21
CA TRP A 304 4.63 -14.23 2.00
C TRP A 304 4.33 -15.28 0.93
N LEU A 305 5.06 -15.28 -0.18
CA LEU A 305 4.90 -16.29 -1.23
C LEU A 305 5.18 -17.70 -0.70
N ALA A 306 6.31 -17.90 0.00
CA ALA A 306 6.66 -19.21 0.55
C ALA A 306 5.64 -19.69 1.60
N ALA A 307 5.15 -18.77 2.44
CA ALA A 307 4.12 -19.07 3.43
C ALA A 307 2.76 -19.37 2.77
N LEU A 308 2.39 -18.67 1.69
CA LEU A 308 1.17 -18.93 0.93
C LEU A 308 1.23 -20.32 0.28
N ASP A 309 2.36 -20.67 -0.31
CA ASP A 309 2.58 -22.00 -0.91
C ASP A 309 2.48 -23.10 0.16
N GLY A 310 3.05 -22.88 1.36
CA GLY A 310 2.92 -23.79 2.49
C GLY A 310 1.51 -23.86 3.11
N ALA A 311 0.71 -22.82 2.95
CA ALA A 311 -0.66 -22.73 3.45
C ALA A 311 -1.74 -23.12 2.42
N ARG A 312 -1.34 -23.61 1.24
CA ARG A 312 -2.22 -23.89 0.11
C ARG A 312 -3.50 -24.63 0.49
N ASP A 313 -3.38 -25.74 1.22
CA ASP A 313 -4.54 -26.58 1.58
C ASP A 313 -5.52 -25.86 2.51
N ARG A 314 -5.03 -24.90 3.32
CA ARG A 314 -5.86 -24.06 4.19
C ARG A 314 -6.55 -22.94 3.42
N VAL A 315 -5.88 -22.32 2.45
CA VAL A 315 -6.42 -21.15 1.72
C VAL A 315 -7.32 -21.53 0.55
N MET A 316 -7.13 -22.71 -0.06
CA MET A 316 -7.91 -23.13 -1.23
C MET A 316 -9.42 -23.15 -1.00
N PRO A 317 -9.95 -23.68 0.13
CA PRO A 317 -11.39 -23.58 0.42
C PRO A 317 -11.88 -22.14 0.51
N MET A 318 -11.11 -21.25 1.15
CA MET A 318 -11.46 -19.82 1.28
C MET A 318 -11.53 -19.13 -0.08
N LEU A 319 -10.61 -19.46 -0.99
CA LEU A 319 -10.61 -18.95 -2.37
C LEU A 319 -11.77 -19.53 -3.18
N ALA A 320 -12.14 -20.80 -2.96
CA ALA A 320 -13.30 -21.42 -3.61
C ALA A 320 -14.63 -20.79 -3.16
N ASP A 321 -14.74 -20.45 -1.88
CA ASP A 321 -15.92 -19.75 -1.35
C ASP A 321 -16.02 -18.31 -1.87
N THR A 322 -14.88 -17.63 -2.00
CA THR A 322 -14.83 -16.23 -2.45
C THR A 322 -15.00 -16.08 -3.96
N TYR A 323 -14.26 -16.87 -4.73
CA TYR A 323 -14.15 -16.71 -6.20
C TYR A 323 -14.84 -17.83 -6.99
N GLY A 324 -15.39 -18.84 -6.32
CA GLY A 324 -15.95 -20.03 -6.94
C GLY A 324 -14.89 -21.14 -7.13
N ALA A 325 -15.32 -22.38 -6.91
CA ALA A 325 -14.44 -23.56 -6.97
C ALA A 325 -13.70 -23.74 -8.30
N ARG A 326 -14.27 -23.27 -9.42
CA ARG A 326 -13.65 -23.35 -10.75
C ARG A 326 -12.45 -22.42 -10.90
N ASP A 327 -12.49 -21.25 -10.27
CA ASP A 327 -11.50 -20.20 -10.44
C ASP A 327 -10.51 -20.11 -9.26
N ALA A 328 -10.76 -20.83 -8.16
CA ALA A 328 -9.92 -20.82 -6.95
C ALA A 328 -8.44 -21.09 -7.24
N ALA A 329 -8.12 -22.06 -8.10
CA ALA A 329 -6.74 -22.40 -8.45
C ALA A 329 -6.06 -21.29 -9.26
N VAL A 330 -6.81 -20.63 -10.16
CA VAL A 330 -6.32 -19.47 -10.91
C VAL A 330 -6.06 -18.33 -9.95
N TRP A 331 -6.99 -18.05 -9.03
CA TRP A 331 -6.82 -16.99 -8.04
C TRP A 331 -5.66 -17.22 -7.08
N LEU A 332 -5.43 -18.47 -6.65
CA LEU A 332 -4.21 -18.79 -5.89
C LEU A 332 -2.96 -18.41 -6.68
N GLN A 333 -2.91 -18.78 -7.97
CA GLN A 333 -1.78 -18.44 -8.83
C GLN A 333 -1.67 -16.93 -9.09
N ARG A 334 -2.78 -16.19 -9.17
CA ARG A 334 -2.76 -14.72 -9.23
C ARG A 334 -2.16 -14.11 -7.96
N TRP A 335 -2.51 -14.61 -6.78
CA TRP A 335 -1.89 -14.19 -5.51
C TRP A 335 -0.39 -14.51 -5.47
N ARG A 336 0.02 -15.69 -5.94
CA ARG A 336 1.45 -16.04 -6.08
C ARG A 336 2.15 -15.06 -7.03
N MET A 337 1.56 -14.78 -8.19
CA MET A 337 2.08 -13.83 -9.17
C MET A 337 2.16 -12.40 -8.63
N PHE A 338 1.20 -11.97 -7.80
CA PHE A 338 1.24 -10.70 -7.11
C PHE A 338 2.49 -10.59 -6.21
N TYR A 339 2.74 -11.59 -5.35
CA TYR A 339 3.94 -11.58 -4.51
C TYR A 339 5.24 -11.69 -5.32
N MET A 340 5.25 -12.45 -6.43
CA MET A 340 6.38 -12.45 -7.35
C MET A 340 6.60 -11.06 -7.97
N ALA A 341 5.55 -10.39 -8.43
CA ALA A 341 5.65 -9.06 -9.02
C ALA A 341 6.20 -8.03 -8.03
N VAL A 342 5.70 -8.03 -6.79
CA VAL A 342 6.23 -7.20 -5.70
C VAL A 342 7.71 -7.52 -5.45
N ALA A 343 8.07 -8.81 -5.36
CA ALA A 343 9.44 -9.21 -5.14
C ALA A 343 10.39 -8.76 -6.26
N GLU A 344 9.99 -8.93 -7.53
CA GLU A 344 10.80 -8.52 -8.68
C GLU A 344 10.90 -7.00 -8.82
N LEU A 345 9.82 -6.25 -8.50
CA LEU A 345 9.81 -4.79 -8.51
C LEU A 345 10.82 -4.23 -7.50
N PHE A 346 10.69 -4.60 -6.23
CA PHE A 346 11.53 -4.07 -5.17
C PHE A 346 12.91 -4.72 -5.12
N GLY A 347 13.09 -5.91 -5.69
CA GLY A 347 14.41 -6.56 -5.85
C GLY A 347 15.17 -6.10 -7.09
N TYR A 348 14.56 -5.27 -7.95
CA TYR A 348 15.20 -4.80 -9.18
C TYR A 348 16.45 -3.95 -8.88
N ALA A 349 17.52 -4.19 -9.64
CA ALA A 349 18.84 -3.56 -9.43
C ALA A 349 19.33 -3.62 -7.96
N ASN A 350 19.18 -4.79 -7.32
CA ASN A 350 19.53 -5.01 -5.91
C ASN A 350 18.76 -4.07 -4.95
N GLY A 351 17.52 -3.74 -5.29
CA GLY A 351 16.64 -2.88 -4.50
C GLY A 351 17.01 -1.40 -4.47
N ASN A 352 17.53 -0.89 -5.60
CA ASN A 352 17.94 0.51 -5.77
C ASN A 352 17.10 1.31 -6.78
N GLU A 353 16.13 0.71 -7.48
CA GLU A 353 15.19 1.47 -8.31
C GLU A 353 13.89 1.80 -7.56
N TRP A 354 13.22 0.76 -7.06
CA TRP A 354 12.05 0.90 -6.19
C TRP A 354 12.42 0.52 -4.76
N GLY A 355 11.85 1.23 -3.81
CA GLY A 355 12.06 1.04 -2.38
C GLY A 355 10.94 1.67 -1.60
N VAL A 356 11.22 2.05 -0.36
CA VAL A 356 10.22 2.62 0.54
C VAL A 356 10.76 3.93 1.12
N GLY A 357 9.97 4.99 0.99
CA GLY A 357 10.22 6.27 1.64
C GLY A 357 9.55 6.34 3.00
N HIS A 358 10.30 6.73 4.01
CA HIS A 358 9.75 7.18 5.29
C HIS A 358 9.86 8.70 5.36
N TYR A 359 8.79 9.37 5.74
CA TYR A 359 8.73 10.82 5.82
C TYR A 359 8.14 11.22 7.14
N ARG A 360 8.73 12.23 7.78
CA ARG A 360 8.17 12.85 8.96
C ARG A 360 7.88 14.31 8.68
N PHE A 361 6.66 14.72 8.95
CA PHE A 361 6.18 16.08 8.79
C PHE A 361 5.82 16.70 10.13
N VAL A 362 5.92 18.03 10.18
CA VAL A 362 5.49 18.88 11.29
C VAL A 362 4.48 19.91 10.76
N LYS A 363 3.60 20.41 11.63
CA LYS A 363 2.70 21.51 11.25
C LYS A 363 3.50 22.78 10.92
N ARG A 364 3.01 23.53 9.93
CA ARG A 364 3.52 24.88 9.62
C ARG A 364 2.93 25.95 10.52
#